data_AF-A0A3P7N9S1-F1
#
_entry.id   AF-A0A3P7N9S1-F1
#
_cell.length_a   1.000
_cell.length_b   1.000
_cell.length_c   1.000
_cell.angle_alpha   90.00
_cell.angle_beta   90.00
_cell.angle_gamma   90.00
#
_symmetry.space_group_name_H-M   'P 1'
#
loop_
_entity.id
_entity.type
_entity.pdbx_description
1 polymer ?
#
loop_
_entity_poly.entity_id
_entity_poly.type
_entity_poly.pdbx_seq_one_letter_code
_entity_poly.pdbx_strand_id
1 'polypeptide(L)'
;MFQLGGTIGDIEGMSYLAAFERFQRPALRNNLMNVHVSLVMHPNATGEPKTKPMQNSVRHLRAAGLVPDLLICRSSEPLQEHLRQKIAAFGLVIGVHDVSNIYKVPLLLQEQHVLEAIISRLHLKPISDEVRRDLKFNMCHWTHLSEL
;
A
#
# COMPACT_ATOMS: atom_id res chain seq x y z
N MET A 1 2.02 11.45 -7.40
CA MET A 1 1.15 10.57 -6.58
C MET A 1 -0.13 11.33 -6.30
N PHE A 2 -1.29 10.69 -6.43
CA PHE A 2 -2.57 11.26 -6.02
C PHE A 2 -3.07 10.48 -4.81
N GLN A 3 -3.60 11.17 -3.81
CA GLN A 3 -4.25 10.57 -2.66
C GLN A 3 -5.73 10.91 -2.72
N LEU A 4 -6.58 9.89 -2.66
CA LEU A 4 -8.01 10.07 -2.44
C LEU A 4 -8.27 10.00 -0.93
N GLY A 5 -8.74 11.10 -0.35
CA GLY A 5 -9.20 11.12 1.03
C GLY A 5 -10.54 10.41 1.21
N GLY A 6 -10.89 10.12 2.47
CA GLY A 6 -12.14 9.42 2.82
C GLY A 6 -12.00 7.89 2.83
N THR A 7 -13.12 7.21 3.04
CA THR A 7 -13.17 5.74 3.10
C THR A 7 -13.91 5.18 1.88
N ILE A 8 -13.42 4.07 1.35
CA ILE A 8 -14.12 3.36 0.27
C ILE A 8 -15.43 2.77 0.79
N GLY A 9 -16.52 3.14 0.13
CA GLY A 9 -17.88 2.75 0.51
C GLY A 9 -18.72 3.92 1.02
N ASP A 10 -18.10 5.06 1.33
CA ASP A 10 -18.82 6.28 1.70
C ASP A 10 -19.37 6.98 0.46
N ILE A 11 -20.58 7.55 0.58
CA ILE A 11 -21.30 8.22 -0.53
C ILE A 11 -20.46 9.37 -1.12
N GLU A 12 -19.72 10.08 -0.28
CA GLU A 12 -18.86 11.19 -0.67
C GLU A 12 -17.74 10.76 -1.63
N GLY A 13 -17.21 9.53 -1.44
CA GLY A 13 -16.13 8.98 -2.25
C GLY A 13 -16.55 8.43 -3.61
N MET A 14 -17.84 8.13 -3.80
CA MET A 14 -18.33 7.41 -4.99
C MET A 14 -18.07 8.16 -6.31
N SER A 15 -18.23 9.48 -6.30
CA SER A 15 -18.01 10.32 -7.49
C SER A 15 -16.55 10.27 -7.95
N TYR A 16 -15.61 10.28 -6.99
CA TYR A 16 -14.18 10.17 -7.27
C TYR A 16 -13.83 8.77 -7.80
N LEU A 17 -14.35 7.71 -7.19
CA LEU A 17 -14.10 6.33 -7.66
C LEU A 17 -14.60 6.14 -9.09
N ALA A 18 -15.79 6.64 -9.43
CA ALA A 18 -16.32 6.60 -10.79
C ALA A 18 -15.48 7.42 -11.79
N ALA A 19 -14.91 8.55 -11.35
CA ALA A 19 -13.99 9.33 -12.19
C ALA A 19 -12.68 8.58 -12.46
N PHE A 20 -12.11 7.93 -11.43
CA PHE A 20 -10.89 7.15 -11.57
C PHE A 20 -11.09 5.86 -12.38
N GLU A 21 -12.25 5.23 -12.28
CA GLU A 21 -12.62 4.07 -13.12
C GLU A 21 -12.58 4.45 -14.60
N ARG A 22 -13.22 5.57 -14.97
CA ARG A 22 -13.17 6.10 -16.34
C ARG A 22 -11.79 6.57 -16.77
N PHE A 23 -10.96 6.99 -15.82
CA PHE A 23 -9.58 7.38 -16.07
C PHE A 23 -8.69 6.17 -16.39
N GLN A 24 -9.01 4.98 -15.86
CA GLN A 24 -8.29 3.73 -16.13
C GLN A 24 -8.54 3.23 -17.56
N ARG A 25 -7.82 3.81 -18.51
CA ARG A 25 -7.82 3.36 -19.90
C ARG A 25 -6.80 2.23 -20.08
N PRO A 26 -7.05 1.26 -20.97
CA PRO A 26 -6.07 0.19 -21.27
C PRO A 26 -4.68 0.72 -21.64
N ALA A 27 -4.59 1.87 -22.32
CA ALA A 27 -3.34 2.53 -22.67
C ALA A 27 -2.50 2.99 -21.45
N LEU A 28 -3.15 3.21 -20.31
CA LEU A 28 -2.49 3.60 -19.06
C LEU A 28 -2.14 2.41 -18.16
N ARG A 29 -2.38 1.16 -18.60
CA ARG A 29 -2.12 -0.02 -17.77
C ARG A 29 -0.71 -0.02 -17.20
N ASN A 30 0.30 0.38 -17.97
CA ASN A 30 1.69 0.41 -17.53
C ASN A 30 2.10 1.74 -16.88
N ASN A 31 1.24 2.76 -16.90
CA ASN A 31 1.55 4.11 -16.40
C ASN A 31 0.66 4.51 -15.21
N LEU A 32 -0.18 3.60 -14.74
CA LEU A 32 -1.12 3.80 -13.65
C LEU A 32 -1.13 2.57 -12.74
N MET A 33 -1.04 2.84 -11.44
CA MET A 33 -1.01 1.84 -10.38
C MET A 33 -1.95 2.26 -9.27
N ASN A 34 -2.79 1.33 -8.82
CA ASN A 34 -3.70 1.54 -7.71
C ASN A 34 -3.09 0.99 -6.43
N VAL A 35 -2.97 1.85 -5.42
CA VAL A 35 -2.54 1.47 -4.08
C VAL A 35 -3.76 1.58 -3.16
N HIS A 36 -4.14 0.47 -2.54
CA HIS A 36 -5.22 0.44 -1.55
C HIS A 36 -4.64 0.25 -0.16
N VAL A 37 -5.02 1.14 0.76
CA VAL A 37 -4.61 1.05 2.18
C VAL A 37 -5.80 0.58 2.99
N SER A 38 -5.61 -0.46 3.79
CA SER A 38 -6.67 -1.03 4.63
C SER A 38 -6.16 -1.44 6.00
N LEU A 39 -7.05 -1.39 6.98
CA LEU A 39 -6.77 -1.86 8.34
C LEU A 39 -6.98 -3.37 8.48
N VAL A 40 -6.02 -4.05 9.11
CA VAL A 40 -6.12 -5.42 9.64
C VAL A 40 -6.15 -5.32 11.16
N MET A 41 -7.21 -5.85 11.77
CA MET A 41 -7.43 -5.70 13.21
C MET A 41 -6.82 -6.88 13.97
N HIS A 42 -6.16 -6.62 15.08
CA HIS A 42 -5.72 -7.64 16.04
C HIS A 42 -6.55 -7.48 17.32
N PRO A 43 -7.67 -8.21 17.47
CA PRO A 43 -8.51 -8.07 18.64
C PRO A 43 -7.82 -8.68 19.87
N ASN A 44 -7.66 -7.88 20.92
CA ASN A 44 -7.04 -8.31 22.19
C ASN A 44 -7.70 -9.55 22.80
N ALA A 45 -8.98 -9.77 22.54
CA ALA A 45 -9.76 -10.88 23.10
C ALA A 45 -9.47 -12.24 22.44
N THR A 46 -9.06 -12.27 21.16
CA THR A 46 -8.88 -13.53 20.41
C THR A 46 -7.45 -13.79 19.98
N GLY A 47 -6.56 -12.79 19.98
CA GLY A 47 -5.18 -12.89 19.50
C GLY A 47 -5.04 -13.11 17.98
N GLU A 48 -6.09 -13.54 17.29
CA GLU A 48 -6.07 -13.77 15.84
C GLU A 48 -6.38 -12.51 15.02
N PRO A 49 -5.56 -12.17 14.01
CA PRO A 49 -5.83 -11.08 13.11
C PRO A 49 -7.13 -11.29 12.31
N LYS A 50 -7.99 -10.27 12.29
CA LYS A 50 -9.24 -10.28 11.51
C LYS A 50 -9.08 -9.46 10.24
N THR A 51 -9.12 -10.15 9.10
CA THR A 51 -8.99 -9.57 7.76
C THR A 51 -10.32 -9.29 7.06
N LYS A 52 -11.46 -9.61 7.68
CA LYS A 52 -12.79 -9.44 7.08
C LYS A 52 -13.09 -7.97 6.70
N PRO A 53 -12.76 -6.95 7.50
CA PRO A 53 -12.95 -5.55 7.10
C PRO A 53 -12.15 -5.20 5.84
N MET A 54 -10.88 -5.63 5.78
CA MET A 54 -10.03 -5.43 4.61
C MET A 54 -10.61 -6.11 3.36
N GLN A 55 -11.05 -7.36 3.48
CA GLN A 55 -11.64 -8.09 2.34
C GLN A 55 -12.90 -7.37 1.82
N ASN A 56 -13.75 -6.85 2.70
CA ASN A 56 -14.93 -6.08 2.32
C ASN A 56 -14.54 -4.76 1.63
N SER A 57 -13.53 -4.06 2.14
CA SER A 57 -13.02 -2.83 1.53
C SER A 57 -12.49 -3.08 0.11
N VAL A 58 -11.71 -4.15 -0.10
CA VAL A 58 -11.23 -4.55 -1.43
C VAL A 58 -12.38 -4.94 -2.35
N ARG A 59 -13.43 -5.61 -1.82
CA ARG A 59 -14.64 -5.91 -2.61
C ARG A 59 -15.36 -4.65 -3.07
N HIS A 60 -15.50 -3.64 -2.21
CA HIS A 60 -16.10 -2.35 -2.61
C HIS A 60 -15.26 -1.64 -3.66
N LEU A 61 -13.94 -1.61 -3.51
CA LEU A 61 -13.02 -1.05 -4.51
C LEU A 61 -13.18 -1.73 -5.88
N ARG A 62 -13.21 -3.08 -5.89
CA ARG A 62 -13.43 -3.88 -7.11
C ARG A 62 -14.81 -3.68 -7.72
N ALA A 63 -15.85 -3.56 -6.89
CA ALA A 63 -17.21 -3.27 -7.35
C ALA A 63 -17.30 -1.88 -8.00
N ALA A 64 -16.47 -0.94 -7.57
CA ALA A 64 -16.32 0.38 -8.22
C ALA A 64 -15.44 0.36 -9.48
N GLY A 65 -15.01 -0.82 -9.95
CA GLY A 65 -14.21 -1.00 -11.17
C GLY A 65 -12.70 -0.84 -10.99
N LEU A 66 -12.21 -0.69 -9.76
CA LEU A 66 -10.79 -0.49 -9.46
C LEU A 66 -10.19 -1.76 -8.85
N VAL A 67 -9.04 -2.20 -9.33
CA VAL A 67 -8.31 -3.35 -8.77
C VAL A 67 -7.00 -2.86 -8.15
N PRO A 68 -6.70 -3.20 -6.89
CA PRO A 68 -5.45 -2.78 -6.27
C PRO A 68 -4.28 -3.58 -6.84
N ASP A 69 -3.25 -2.87 -7.28
CA ASP A 69 -1.95 -3.47 -7.62
C ASP A 69 -1.13 -3.72 -6.35
N LEU A 70 -1.20 -2.78 -5.40
CA LEU A 70 -0.60 -2.86 -4.08
C LEU A 70 -1.68 -2.76 -3.01
N LEU A 71 -1.63 -3.67 -2.04
CA LEU A 71 -2.51 -3.67 -0.88
C LEU A 71 -1.65 -3.46 0.37
N ILE A 72 -1.72 -2.25 0.93
CA ILE A 72 -1.06 -1.90 2.19
C ILE A 72 -1.98 -2.27 3.33
N CYS A 73 -1.58 -3.27 4.11
CA CYS A 73 -2.28 -3.73 5.30
C CYS A 73 -1.67 -3.04 6.53
N ARG A 74 -2.34 -2.00 7.02
CA ARG A 74 -2.00 -1.38 8.30
C ARG A 74 -2.48 -2.27 9.45
N SER A 75 -1.65 -2.51 10.45
CA SER A 75 -2.00 -3.30 11.63
C SER A 75 -1.28 -2.77 12.87
N SER A 76 -1.68 -3.23 14.07
CA SER A 76 -0.93 -2.94 15.30
C SER A 76 0.34 -3.78 15.40
N GLU A 77 0.32 -5.01 14.87
CA GLU A 77 1.44 -5.96 14.92
C GLU A 77 1.90 -6.36 13.52
N PRO A 78 3.14 -6.86 13.35
CA PRO A 78 3.63 -7.37 12.08
C PRO A 78 2.72 -8.44 11.48
N LEU A 79 2.51 -8.36 10.17
CA LEU A 79 1.66 -9.30 9.46
C LEU A 79 2.34 -10.67 9.37
N GLN A 80 1.70 -11.71 9.90
CA GLN A 80 2.22 -13.07 9.82
C GLN A 80 2.23 -13.58 8.37
N GLU A 81 3.23 -14.40 8.03
CA GLU A 81 3.40 -14.92 6.67
C GLU A 81 2.19 -15.72 6.18
N HIS A 82 1.63 -16.57 7.03
CA HIS A 82 0.41 -17.32 6.70
C HIS A 82 -0.76 -16.40 6.33
N LEU A 83 -0.92 -15.30 7.06
CA LEU A 83 -1.95 -14.32 6.77
C LEU A 83 -1.69 -13.63 5.45
N ARG A 84 -0.44 -13.20 5.21
CA ARG A 84 0.00 -12.56 3.96
C ARG A 84 -0.32 -13.44 2.75
N GLN A 85 0.00 -14.73 2.82
CA GLN A 85 -0.30 -15.70 1.77
C GLN A 85 -1.80 -15.84 1.52
N LYS A 86 -2.61 -15.89 2.59
CA LYS A 86 -4.07 -15.98 2.50
C LYS A 86 -4.69 -14.78 1.76
N ILE A 87 -4.09 -13.59 1.89
CA ILE A 87 -4.61 -12.36 1.28
C ILE A 87 -3.85 -11.93 0.01
N ALA A 88 -2.85 -12.70 -0.43
CA ALA A 88 -2.09 -12.44 -1.66
C ALA A 88 -2.95 -12.46 -2.93
N ALA A 89 -4.09 -13.17 -2.91
CA ALA A 89 -5.06 -13.16 -4.01
C ALA A 89 -5.71 -11.78 -4.28
N PHE A 90 -5.54 -10.82 -3.36
CA PHE A 90 -6.11 -9.49 -3.51
C PHE A 90 -5.20 -8.50 -4.25
N GLY A 91 -3.89 -8.73 -4.28
CA GLY A 91 -2.86 -7.87 -4.87
C GLY A 91 -1.49 -8.14 -4.24
N LEU A 92 -0.48 -7.30 -4.52
CA LEU A 92 0.79 -7.38 -3.81
C LEU A 92 0.63 -6.83 -2.39
N VAL A 93 0.80 -7.69 -1.39
CA VAL A 93 0.48 -7.38 0.02
C VAL A 93 1.71 -6.86 0.75
N ILE A 94 1.57 -5.67 1.34
CA ILE A 94 2.60 -5.01 2.15
C ILE A 94 2.06 -4.80 3.57
N GLY A 95 2.75 -5.29 4.58
CA GLY A 95 2.37 -5.11 5.98
C GLY A 95 3.01 -3.85 6.55
N VAL A 96 2.22 -2.95 7.11
CA VAL A 96 2.73 -1.74 7.80
C VAL A 96 2.16 -1.75 9.21
N HIS A 97 2.94 -2.27 10.15
CA HIS A 97 2.53 -2.29 11.55
C HIS A 97 2.75 -0.90 12.19
N ASP A 98 2.11 -0.66 13.33
CA ASP A 98 2.32 0.58 14.08
C ASP A 98 3.79 0.67 14.54
N VAL A 99 4.39 1.83 14.31
CA VAL A 99 5.80 2.12 14.59
C VAL A 99 5.94 3.26 15.59
N SER A 100 7.08 3.32 16.27
CA SER A 100 7.34 4.33 17.31
C SER A 100 7.39 5.77 16.77
N ASN A 101 7.82 5.96 15.52
CA ASN A 101 7.81 7.24 14.84
C ASN A 101 7.54 7.05 13.34
N ILE A 102 7.09 8.11 12.68
CA ILE A 102 6.70 8.09 11.26
C ILE A 102 7.89 7.82 10.31
N TYR A 103 9.12 8.11 10.75
CA TYR A 103 10.33 7.97 9.95
C TYR A 103 10.73 6.50 9.74
N LYS A 104 10.16 5.57 10.52
CA LYS A 104 10.31 4.13 10.32
C LYS A 104 9.48 3.59 9.15
N VAL A 105 8.41 4.28 8.74
CA VAL A 105 7.52 3.79 7.67
C VAL A 105 8.26 3.61 6.33
N PRO A 106 9.07 4.56 5.83
CA PRO A 106 9.86 4.36 4.63
C PRO A 106 10.81 3.16 4.70
N LEU A 107 11.41 2.90 5.87
CA LEU A 107 12.30 1.77 6.09
C LEU A 107 11.55 0.43 5.97
N LEU A 108 10.38 0.33 6.62
CA LEU A 108 9.51 -0.85 6.51
C LEU A 108 9.05 -1.13 5.07
N LEU A 109 8.79 -0.08 4.29
CA LEU A 109 8.42 -0.22 2.87
C LEU A 109 9.61 -0.68 2.02
N GLN A 110 10.82 -0.19 2.34
CA GLN A 110 12.05 -0.64 1.66
C GLN A 110 12.35 -2.11 1.95
N GLU A 111 12.26 -2.54 3.20
CA GLU A 111 12.48 -3.94 3.61
C GLU A 111 11.55 -4.92 2.87
N GLN A 112 10.39 -4.44 2.43
CA GLN A 112 9.40 -5.22 1.67
C GLN A 112 9.47 -5.00 0.15
N HIS A 113 10.54 -4.38 -0.35
CA HIS A 113 10.81 -4.18 -1.79
C HIS A 113 9.69 -3.43 -2.54
N VAL A 114 9.04 -2.47 -1.88
CA VAL A 114 7.92 -1.71 -2.47
C VAL A 114 8.39 -0.86 -3.65
N LEU A 115 9.61 -0.32 -3.61
CA LEU A 115 10.15 0.48 -4.71
C LEU A 115 10.34 -0.38 -5.97
N GLU A 116 10.92 -1.56 -5.82
CA GLU A 116 11.10 -2.53 -6.91
C GLU A 116 9.75 -2.95 -7.50
N ALA A 117 8.76 -3.18 -6.65
CA ALA A 117 7.41 -3.50 -7.09
C ALA A 117 6.78 -2.38 -7.92
N ILE A 118 6.93 -1.12 -7.50
CA ILE A 118 6.44 0.05 -8.26
C ILE A 118 7.17 0.17 -9.59
N ILE A 119 8.51 0.07 -9.59
CA ILE A 119 9.33 0.16 -10.81
C ILE A 119 8.92 -0.92 -11.82
N SER A 120 8.77 -2.16 -11.36
CA SER A 120 8.34 -3.28 -12.19
C SER A 120 6.91 -3.07 -12.72
N ARG A 121 5.95 -2.73 -11.85
CA ARG A 121 4.54 -2.58 -12.21
C ARG A 121 4.29 -1.43 -13.19
N LEU A 122 5.04 -0.34 -13.07
CA LEU A 122 4.91 0.85 -13.91
C LEU A 122 5.93 0.91 -15.06
N HIS A 123 6.72 -0.16 -15.26
CA HIS A 123 7.81 -0.22 -16.26
C HIS A 123 8.71 1.03 -16.23
N LEU A 124 9.01 1.53 -15.04
CA LEU A 124 9.88 2.69 -14.88
C LEU A 124 11.34 2.27 -15.11
N LYS A 125 12.17 3.23 -15.51
CA LYS A 125 13.62 3.02 -15.54
C LYS A 125 14.12 2.88 -14.11
N PRO A 126 14.90 1.82 -13.79
CA PRO A 126 15.55 1.71 -12.51
C PRO A 126 16.42 2.94 -12.24
N ILE A 127 16.43 3.40 -11.00
CA ILE A 127 17.27 4.50 -10.56
C ILE A 127 18.70 3.97 -10.39
N SER A 128 19.70 4.65 -10.95
CA SER A 128 21.10 4.28 -10.75
C SER A 128 21.52 4.48 -9.29
N ASP A 129 22.50 3.69 -8.83
CA ASP A 129 22.94 3.74 -7.44
C ASP A 129 23.63 5.07 -7.07
N GLU A 130 24.19 5.77 -8.06
CA GLU A 130 24.68 7.14 -7.91
C GLU A 130 23.54 8.09 -7.54
N VAL A 131 22.47 8.09 -8.33
CA VAL A 131 21.29 8.93 -8.08
C VAL A 131 20.65 8.57 -6.74
N ARG A 132 20.55 7.28 -6.38
CA ARG A 132 20.00 6.85 -5.08
C ARG A 132 20.77 7.42 -3.89
N ARG A 133 22.10 7.50 -3.98
CA ARG A 133 22.96 8.04 -2.91
C ARG A 133 22.81 9.56 -2.77
N ASP A 134 22.67 10.25 -3.89
CA ASP A 134 22.59 11.71 -3.95
C ASP A 134 21.19 12.27 -3.71
N LEU A 135 20.18 11.42 -3.47
CA LEU A 135 18.86 11.87 -3.05
C LEU A 135 18.96 12.66 -1.75
N LYS A 136 18.36 13.87 -1.75
CA LYS A 136 18.24 14.75 -0.58
C LYS A 136 17.73 14.01 0.67
N PHE A 137 16.89 13.00 0.48
CA PHE A 137 16.42 12.08 1.52
C PHE A 137 16.74 10.63 1.13
N ASN A 138 18.02 10.27 1.15
CA ASN A 138 18.46 8.88 1.01
C ASN A 138 18.19 8.04 2.29
N MET A 139 18.41 6.73 2.21
CA MET A 139 18.12 5.83 3.34
C MET A 139 18.93 6.10 4.59
N CYS A 140 20.14 6.64 4.46
CA CYS A 140 20.95 7.04 5.61
C CYS A 140 20.23 8.12 6.44
N HIS A 141 19.64 9.11 5.77
CA HIS A 141 18.86 10.16 6.44
C HIS A 141 17.62 9.60 7.13
N TRP A 142 16.87 8.71 6.48
CA TRP A 142 15.67 8.11 7.09
C TRP A 142 16.01 7.23 8.29
N THR A 143 17.09 6.44 8.21
CA THR A 143 17.59 5.66 9.35
C THR A 143 17.92 6.58 10.52
N HIS A 144 18.66 7.67 10.28
CA HIS A 144 18.98 8.63 11.33
C HIS A 144 17.72 9.28 11.94
N LEU A 145 16.77 9.72 11.13
CA LEU A 145 15.50 10.29 11.62
C LEU A 145 14.66 9.26 12.39
N SER A 146 14.80 7.97 12.08
CA SER A 146 14.06 6.90 12.76
C SER A 146 14.56 6.60 14.17
N GLU A 147 15.76 7.08 14.51
CA GLU A 147 16.39 6.95 15.82
C GLU A 147 16.09 8.15 16.74
N LEU A 148 15.54 9.25 16.18
CA LEU A 148 15.04 10.41 16.93
C LEU A 148 13.66 10.12 17.57
#